data_AF-A0A7K5KRN0-F1
#
_entry.id   AF-A0A7K5KRN0-F1
#
_cell.length_a   1.000
_cell.length_b   1.000
_cell.length_c   1.000
_cell.angle_alpha   90.00
_cell.angle_beta   90.00
_cell.angle_gamma   90.00
#
_symmetry.space_group_name_H-M   'P 1'
#
loop_
_entity.id
_entity.type
_entity.pdbx_description
1 polymer ?
#
loop_
_entity_poly.entity_id
_entity_poly.type
_entity_poly.pdbx_seq_one_letter_code
_entity_poly.pdbx_strand_id
1 'polypeptide(L)'
;MGLKPWQKALFPLRSVAAVVRLFEAELRQPEPDLVLLSLVLGFVEHFLAVNRVLPTNVPGLTFESRPGPDPQTRLYFPVAELSIVAALYARFTAQIRGAVDLSLYPRPDGCSSRDLVRKVSDVIWNSLSRSYFKDRAHIQSLFSFITGEEGPPLPTVSPPGTKLDSSGVAFAVVGACQVLGLPDVHLALSEDHAWVAFGAGGSQTAEVTWHGKGNEDRRGQPVQAGVAERSWLYLKGSYLRCTRHMEVAFMVCAINPSIDGHTDSLELLQLQQRLLWLLYDMGHLDRYPMALGNLADLEELEPTPGRPDPLTLYHQGIHSARTYYNNEHIYPYLYLAGFHCRNKNVKEALEAWADTATVIQE
;
A
#
# COMPACT_ATOMS: atom_id res chain seq x y z
N MET A 1 -8.57 12.28 -20.10
CA MET A 1 -7.66 12.18 -18.93
C MET A 1 -8.43 12.61 -17.69
N GLY A 2 -8.13 12.00 -16.54
CA GLY A 2 -8.98 12.11 -15.35
C GLY A 2 -9.92 10.92 -15.24
N LEU A 3 -10.72 10.88 -14.17
CA LEU A 3 -11.62 9.77 -13.89
C LEU A 3 -12.55 9.50 -15.08
N LYS A 4 -12.57 8.25 -15.53
CA LYS A 4 -13.42 7.71 -16.60
C LYS A 4 -14.89 7.72 -16.14
N PRO A 5 -15.86 7.83 -17.07
CA PRO A 5 -17.29 7.86 -16.70
C PRO A 5 -17.74 6.66 -15.85
N TRP A 6 -17.25 5.46 -16.14
CA TRP A 6 -17.60 4.26 -15.37
C TRP A 6 -17.03 4.28 -13.95
N GLN A 7 -15.83 4.86 -13.74
CA GLN A 7 -15.27 5.03 -12.40
C GLN A 7 -16.15 5.96 -11.57
N LYS A 8 -16.57 7.08 -12.18
CA LYS A 8 -17.46 8.08 -11.53
C LYS A 8 -18.82 7.50 -11.17
N ALA A 9 -19.37 6.60 -11.99
CA ALA A 9 -20.69 6.01 -11.79
C ALA A 9 -20.79 5.09 -10.55
N LEU A 10 -19.65 4.67 -9.99
CA LEU A 10 -19.62 3.84 -8.78
C LEU A 10 -19.74 4.65 -7.49
N PHE A 11 -19.57 5.98 -7.57
CA PHE A 11 -19.72 6.89 -6.46
C PHE A 11 -21.20 7.31 -6.26
N PRO A 12 -21.60 7.66 -5.03
CA PRO A 12 -20.77 7.70 -3.81
C PRO A 12 -20.54 6.32 -3.17
N LEU A 13 -19.38 6.15 -2.52
CA LEU A 13 -19.05 4.91 -1.83
C LEU A 13 -19.58 4.98 -0.39
N ARG A 14 -20.61 4.19 -0.15
CA ARG A 14 -21.43 4.23 1.07
C ARG A 14 -21.12 3.13 2.08
N SER A 15 -20.22 2.21 1.75
CA SER A 15 -19.88 1.06 2.59
C SER A 15 -18.63 0.34 2.13
N VAL A 16 -18.12 -0.55 2.98
CA VAL A 16 -17.10 -1.56 2.65
C VAL A 16 -17.44 -2.28 1.34
N ALA A 17 -18.68 -2.75 1.17
CA ALA A 17 -19.09 -3.44 -0.06
C ALA A 17 -19.01 -2.53 -1.31
N ALA A 18 -19.30 -1.24 -1.16
CA ALA A 18 -19.17 -0.30 -2.27
C ALA A 18 -17.71 -0.05 -2.65
N VAL A 19 -16.81 0.03 -1.66
CA VAL A 19 -15.36 0.12 -1.90
C VAL A 19 -14.85 -1.14 -2.59
N VAL A 20 -15.22 -2.33 -2.11
CA VAL A 20 -14.86 -3.61 -2.77
C VAL A 20 -15.32 -3.66 -4.22
N ARG A 21 -16.53 -3.18 -4.55
CA ARG A 21 -17.01 -3.08 -5.95
C ARG A 21 -16.17 -2.14 -6.81
N LEU A 22 -15.67 -1.03 -6.24
CA LEU A 22 -14.75 -0.15 -6.97
C LEU A 22 -13.44 -0.86 -7.29
N PHE A 23 -12.85 -1.54 -6.30
CA PHE A 23 -11.62 -2.30 -6.49
C PHE A 23 -11.80 -3.43 -7.51
N GLU A 24 -12.91 -4.17 -7.45
CA GLU A 24 -13.21 -5.23 -8.41
C GLU A 24 -13.33 -4.69 -9.84
N ALA A 25 -13.96 -3.52 -10.02
CA ALA A 25 -14.09 -2.90 -11.33
C ALA A 25 -12.73 -2.40 -11.89
N GLU A 26 -11.87 -1.86 -11.03
CA GLU A 26 -10.50 -1.46 -11.38
C GLU A 26 -9.60 -2.66 -11.69
N LEU A 27 -9.63 -3.72 -10.88
CA LEU A 27 -8.79 -4.91 -11.07
C LEU A 27 -9.09 -5.67 -12.37
N ARG A 28 -10.31 -5.52 -12.90
CA ARG A 28 -10.66 -6.03 -14.25
C ARG A 28 -9.99 -5.25 -15.39
N GLN A 29 -9.44 -4.06 -15.11
CA GLN A 29 -8.70 -3.29 -16.08
C GLN A 29 -7.23 -3.76 -16.12
N PRO A 30 -6.57 -3.65 -17.28
CA PRO A 30 -5.12 -3.92 -17.36
C PRO A 30 -4.30 -2.90 -16.56
N GLU A 31 -4.79 -1.67 -16.46
CA GLU A 31 -4.17 -0.55 -15.73
C GLU A 31 -5.20 -0.04 -14.69
N PRO A 32 -5.34 -0.71 -13.53
CA PRO A 32 -6.12 -0.19 -12.41
C PRO A 32 -5.56 1.16 -11.95
N ASP A 33 -6.44 2.11 -11.67
CA ASP A 33 -6.05 3.48 -11.28
C ASP A 33 -5.55 3.53 -9.84
N LEU A 34 -4.22 3.50 -9.66
CA LEU A 34 -3.58 3.46 -8.35
C LEU A 34 -3.87 4.71 -7.53
N VAL A 35 -4.01 5.87 -8.20
CA VAL A 35 -4.25 7.14 -7.53
C VAL A 35 -5.66 7.18 -6.97
N LEU A 36 -6.65 6.81 -7.77
CA LEU A 36 -8.04 6.73 -7.31
C LEU A 36 -8.18 5.80 -6.12
N LEU A 37 -7.64 4.58 -6.21
CA LEU A 37 -7.77 3.57 -5.17
C LEU A 37 -7.08 3.99 -3.87
N SER A 38 -5.86 4.53 -3.94
CA SER A 38 -5.12 5.01 -2.76
C SER A 38 -5.81 6.19 -2.08
N LEU A 39 -6.39 7.12 -2.85
CA LEU A 39 -7.16 8.24 -2.30
C LEU A 39 -8.43 7.76 -1.58
N VAL A 40 -9.13 6.77 -2.13
CA VAL A 40 -10.32 6.17 -1.50
C VAL A 40 -9.95 5.46 -0.19
N LEU A 41 -8.90 4.63 -0.20
CA LEU A 41 -8.46 3.93 1.02
C LEU A 41 -8.05 4.91 2.11
N GLY A 42 -7.22 5.90 1.76
CA GLY A 42 -6.76 6.88 2.73
C GLY A 42 -7.89 7.78 3.27
N PHE A 43 -8.88 8.12 2.45
CA PHE A 43 -10.08 8.84 2.92
C PHE A 43 -10.87 8.01 3.93
N VAL A 44 -11.14 6.74 3.61
CA VAL A 44 -11.91 5.84 4.48
C VAL A 44 -11.14 5.57 5.79
N GLU A 45 -9.84 5.28 5.69
CA GLU A 45 -8.95 5.07 6.85
C GLU A 45 -8.88 6.30 7.75
N HIS A 46 -8.83 7.50 7.18
CA HIS A 46 -8.78 8.73 7.96
C HIS A 46 -9.96 8.85 8.93
N PHE A 47 -11.18 8.57 8.47
CA PHE A 47 -12.38 8.72 9.31
C PHE A 47 -12.70 7.48 10.16
N LEU A 48 -12.07 6.34 9.89
CA LEU A 48 -12.27 5.10 10.66
C LEU A 48 -11.16 4.84 11.69
N ALA A 49 -9.96 5.38 11.49
CA ALA A 49 -8.82 5.21 12.40
C ALA A 49 -8.24 6.53 12.92
N VAL A 50 -7.99 7.53 12.06
CA VAL A 50 -7.26 8.76 12.45
C VAL A 50 -8.12 9.73 13.24
N ASN A 51 -9.30 10.07 12.73
CA ASN A 51 -10.23 11.00 13.35
C ASN A 51 -11.67 10.51 13.16
N ARG A 52 -12.17 9.79 14.17
CA ARG A 52 -13.51 9.18 14.18
C ARG A 52 -14.59 10.14 14.67
N VAL A 53 -14.25 11.38 15.02
CA VAL A 53 -15.23 12.39 15.44
C VAL A 53 -15.99 12.86 14.21
N LEU A 54 -17.31 12.68 14.22
CA LEU A 54 -18.18 13.13 13.13
C LEU A 54 -18.14 14.68 13.05
N PRO A 55 -17.61 15.26 11.97
CA PRO A 55 -17.56 16.71 11.83
C PRO A 55 -18.97 17.25 11.60
N THR A 56 -19.40 18.18 12.45
CA THR A 56 -20.72 18.83 12.35
C THR A 56 -20.70 20.09 11.50
N ASN A 57 -19.51 20.59 11.15
CA ASN A 57 -19.27 21.87 10.50
C ASN A 57 -18.66 21.76 9.08
N VAL A 58 -18.53 20.55 8.53
CA VAL A 58 -17.95 20.33 7.19
C VAL A 58 -19.07 19.96 6.21
N PRO A 59 -19.61 20.93 5.45
CA PRO A 59 -20.65 20.65 4.47
C PRO A 59 -20.13 19.73 3.35
N GLY A 60 -20.95 18.78 2.93
CA GLY A 60 -20.61 17.81 1.86
C GLY A 60 -19.95 16.52 2.35
N LEU A 61 -19.48 16.46 3.59
CA LEU A 61 -19.03 15.22 4.22
C LEU A 61 -20.23 14.57 4.93
N THR A 62 -20.58 13.35 4.53
CA THR A 62 -21.71 12.61 5.10
C THR A 62 -21.30 11.24 5.58
N PHE A 63 -22.07 10.67 6.51
CA PHE A 63 -21.81 9.37 7.10
C PHE A 63 -23.06 8.51 7.01
N GLU A 64 -22.90 7.26 6.57
CA GLU A 64 -23.99 6.29 6.50
C GLU A 64 -24.05 5.50 7.80
N SER A 65 -25.16 5.63 8.53
CA SER A 65 -25.37 4.89 9.78
C SER A 65 -25.82 3.46 9.50
N ARG A 66 -25.27 2.50 10.24
CA ARG A 66 -25.65 1.09 10.20
C ARG A 66 -25.81 0.54 11.61
N PRO A 67 -26.65 -0.49 11.81
CA PRO A 67 -26.68 -1.22 13.08
C PRO A 67 -25.28 -1.80 13.37
N GLY A 68 -24.80 -1.63 14.59
CA GLY A 68 -23.60 -2.29 15.08
C GLY A 68 -23.88 -3.73 15.51
N PRO A 69 -22.86 -4.42 16.06
CA PRO A 69 -23.02 -5.78 16.60
C PRO A 69 -24.08 -5.84 17.71
N ASP A 70 -24.15 -4.79 18.53
CA ASP A 70 -25.19 -4.60 19.54
C ASP A 70 -26.35 -3.75 18.99
N PRO A 71 -27.62 -4.07 19.30
CA PRO A 71 -28.79 -3.32 18.83
C PRO A 71 -28.82 -1.84 19.19
N GLN A 72 -28.06 -1.44 20.23
CA GLN A 72 -27.98 -0.07 20.71
C GLN A 72 -26.82 0.72 20.07
N THR A 73 -25.88 0.03 19.45
CA THR A 73 -24.70 0.64 18.84
C THR A 73 -24.99 0.96 17.37
N ARG A 74 -24.56 2.15 16.92
CA ARG A 74 -24.55 2.49 15.50
C ARG A 74 -23.12 2.67 15.01
N LEU A 75 -22.82 2.05 13.89
CA LEU A 75 -21.58 2.26 13.15
C LEU A 75 -21.83 3.32 12.08
N TYR A 76 -20.81 4.12 11.79
CA TYR A 76 -20.89 5.20 10.82
C TYR A 76 -19.80 5.02 9.78
N PHE A 77 -20.19 4.77 8.54
CA PHE A 77 -19.24 4.66 7.43
C PHE A 77 -19.06 6.02 6.76
N PRO A 78 -17.82 6.51 6.56
CA PRO A 78 -17.57 7.77 5.86
C PRO A 78 -17.95 7.64 4.38
N VAL A 79 -18.93 8.42 3.92
CA VAL A 79 -19.38 8.36 2.53
C VAL A 79 -18.34 9.08 1.66
N ALA A 80 -17.65 8.32 0.81
CA ALA A 80 -16.73 8.90 -0.17
C ALA A 80 -17.55 9.50 -1.32
N GLU A 81 -17.77 10.80 -1.27
CA GLU A 81 -18.46 11.55 -2.32
C GLU A 81 -17.58 11.76 -3.54
N LEU A 82 -18.17 11.69 -4.75
CA LEU A 82 -17.42 11.87 -5.99
C LEU A 82 -16.72 13.23 -6.05
N SER A 83 -17.38 14.29 -5.59
CA SER A 83 -16.84 15.65 -5.60
C SER A 83 -15.54 15.76 -4.80
N ILE A 84 -15.50 15.14 -3.61
CA ILE A 84 -14.33 15.13 -2.73
C ILE A 84 -13.18 14.35 -3.37
N VAL A 85 -13.44 13.10 -3.77
CA VAL A 85 -12.40 12.22 -4.33
C VAL A 85 -11.89 12.75 -5.67
N ALA A 86 -12.77 13.27 -6.54
CA ALA A 86 -12.37 13.86 -7.80
C ALA A 86 -11.53 15.14 -7.63
N ALA A 87 -11.81 15.95 -6.60
CA ALA A 87 -11.00 17.13 -6.29
C ALA A 87 -9.59 16.75 -5.81
N LEU A 88 -9.48 15.77 -4.92
CA LEU A 88 -8.19 15.24 -4.46
C LEU A 88 -7.38 14.63 -5.62
N TYR A 89 -8.04 13.86 -6.47
CA TYR A 89 -7.46 13.28 -7.68
C TYR A 89 -6.96 14.37 -8.64
N ALA A 90 -7.78 15.39 -8.90
CA ALA A 90 -7.41 16.51 -9.76
C ALA A 90 -6.20 17.27 -9.20
N ARG A 91 -6.14 17.48 -7.88
CA ARG A 91 -5.03 18.16 -7.21
C ARG A 91 -3.72 17.37 -7.36
N PHE A 92 -3.72 16.07 -7.08
CA PHE A 92 -2.54 15.22 -7.28
C PHE A 92 -2.08 15.23 -8.74
N THR A 93 -3.01 14.99 -9.69
CA THR A 93 -2.64 14.94 -11.11
C THR A 93 -2.15 16.28 -11.67
N ALA A 94 -2.71 17.40 -11.21
CA ALA A 94 -2.25 18.74 -11.59
C ALA A 94 -0.84 19.02 -11.06
N GLN A 95 -0.56 18.66 -9.80
CA GLN A 95 0.77 18.81 -9.20
C GLN A 95 1.84 18.04 -9.98
N ILE A 96 1.58 16.77 -10.31
CA ILE A 96 2.54 15.93 -11.05
C ILE A 96 2.75 16.45 -12.48
N ARG A 97 1.67 16.71 -13.22
CA ARG A 97 1.75 17.15 -14.62
C ARG A 97 2.32 18.56 -14.77
N GLY A 98 2.09 19.44 -13.79
CA GLY A 98 2.67 20.78 -13.78
C GLY A 98 4.16 20.79 -13.48
N ALA A 99 4.68 19.79 -12.76
CA ALA A 99 6.07 19.74 -12.33
C ALA A 99 7.00 18.93 -13.24
N VAL A 100 6.45 18.08 -14.12
CA VAL A 100 7.20 17.19 -15.02
C VAL A 100 6.82 17.43 -16.48
N ASP A 101 7.69 18.12 -17.20
CA ASP A 101 7.57 18.29 -18.65
C ASP A 101 8.16 17.09 -19.39
N LEU A 102 7.29 16.21 -19.91
CA LEU A 102 7.68 15.00 -20.63
C LEU A 102 8.43 15.29 -21.95
N SER A 103 8.33 16.49 -22.52
CA SER A 103 9.04 16.83 -23.76
C SER A 103 10.56 16.87 -23.57
N LEU A 104 11.02 17.07 -22.33
CA LEU A 104 12.43 17.08 -21.95
C LEU A 104 13.02 15.67 -21.75
N TYR A 105 12.18 14.63 -21.76
CA TYR A 105 12.58 13.25 -21.48
C TYR A 105 12.13 12.34 -22.63
N PRO A 106 12.92 12.24 -23.72
CA PRO A 106 12.63 11.32 -24.81
C PRO A 106 12.54 9.87 -24.30
N ARG A 107 11.54 9.14 -24.79
CA ARG A 107 11.25 7.75 -24.42
C ARG A 107 11.41 6.84 -25.64
N PRO A 108 12.65 6.55 -26.07
CA PRO A 108 12.86 5.57 -27.13
C PRO A 108 12.23 4.24 -26.72
N ASP A 109 11.56 3.58 -27.67
CA ASP A 109 10.88 2.30 -27.47
C ASP A 109 9.82 2.30 -26.35
N GLY A 110 9.31 3.48 -25.98
CA GLY A 110 8.29 3.64 -24.93
C GLY A 110 8.81 3.50 -23.50
N CYS A 111 10.10 3.24 -23.29
CA CYS A 111 10.70 3.05 -21.98
C CYS A 111 11.06 4.38 -21.30
N SER A 112 10.90 4.43 -19.99
CA SER A 112 11.27 5.59 -19.18
C SER A 112 12.77 5.60 -18.88
N SER A 113 13.38 6.78 -18.87
CA SER A 113 14.79 6.95 -18.50
C SER A 113 14.95 7.10 -16.99
N ARG A 114 16.16 6.81 -16.48
CA ARG A 114 16.51 7.02 -15.07
C ARG A 114 16.31 8.48 -14.64
N ASP A 115 16.66 9.42 -15.50
CA ASP A 115 16.53 10.85 -15.21
C ASP A 115 15.06 11.26 -15.07
N LEU A 116 14.17 10.70 -15.90
CA LEU A 116 12.72 10.91 -15.77
C LEU A 116 12.19 10.35 -14.44
N VAL A 117 12.54 9.10 -14.11
CA VAL A 117 12.13 8.47 -12.85
C VAL A 117 12.64 9.26 -11.64
N ARG A 118 13.91 9.69 -11.67
CA ARG A 118 14.50 10.55 -10.64
C ARG A 118 13.76 11.89 -10.54
N LYS A 119 13.42 12.52 -11.66
CA LYS A 119 12.64 13.76 -11.67
C LYS A 119 11.28 13.58 -10.99
N VAL A 120 10.57 12.49 -11.26
CA VAL A 120 9.29 12.19 -10.58
C VAL A 120 9.50 11.96 -9.09
N SER A 121 10.54 11.21 -8.69
CA SER A 121 10.92 11.02 -7.29
C SER A 121 11.22 12.35 -6.59
N ASP A 122 11.95 13.26 -7.23
CA ASP A 122 12.26 14.58 -6.67
C ASP A 122 11.00 15.45 -6.53
N VAL A 123 10.01 15.32 -7.42
CA VAL A 123 8.72 16.02 -7.27
C VAL A 123 7.99 15.54 -6.01
N ILE A 124 7.88 14.22 -5.81
CA ILE A 124 7.26 13.67 -4.60
C ILE A 124 8.05 14.09 -3.36
N TRP A 125 9.36 13.87 -3.36
CA TRP A 125 10.24 14.16 -2.23
C TRP A 125 10.20 15.62 -1.79
N ASN A 126 10.37 16.55 -2.72
CA ASN A 126 10.40 17.99 -2.41
C ASN A 126 9.02 18.52 -2.02
N SER A 127 7.97 17.76 -2.32
CA SER A 127 6.63 18.09 -1.85
C SER A 127 6.41 17.69 -0.41
N LEU A 128 7.21 16.79 0.19
CA LEU A 128 7.06 16.32 1.58
C LEU A 128 7.48 17.38 2.61
N SER A 129 6.86 17.30 3.79
CA SER A 129 7.25 18.11 4.94
C SER A 129 8.70 17.84 5.35
N ARG A 130 9.46 18.90 5.65
CA ARG A 130 10.88 18.77 6.05
C ARG A 130 11.08 18.05 7.39
N SER A 131 10.09 18.08 8.27
CA SER A 131 10.17 17.45 9.59
C SER A 131 8.82 16.88 10.01
N TYR A 132 8.76 15.56 10.15
CA TYR A 132 7.66 14.82 10.74
C TYR A 132 8.17 13.44 11.21
N PHE A 133 7.41 12.81 12.09
CA PHE A 133 7.69 11.44 12.52
C PHE A 133 7.42 10.47 11.37
N LYS A 134 8.49 9.91 10.80
CA LYS A 134 8.45 8.99 9.65
C LYS A 134 7.81 7.64 9.98
N ASP A 135 7.84 7.25 11.25
CA ASP A 135 7.24 6.00 11.77
C ASP A 135 5.78 6.21 12.24
N ARG A 136 5.15 7.35 11.91
CA ARG A 136 3.76 7.62 12.30
C ARG A 136 2.82 6.72 11.49
N ALA A 137 1.76 6.20 12.12
CA ALA A 137 0.70 5.50 11.41
C ALA A 137 -0.12 6.44 10.48
N HIS A 138 -0.82 5.86 9.50
CA HIS A 138 -1.79 6.54 8.62
C HIS A 138 -1.18 7.59 7.67
N ILE A 139 0.10 7.45 7.34
CA ILE A 139 0.80 8.30 6.36
C ILE A 139 1.33 7.51 5.16
N GLN A 140 0.69 6.40 4.80
CA GLN A 140 1.10 5.53 3.70
C GLN A 140 0.39 5.84 2.38
N SER A 141 -0.76 6.52 2.42
CA SER A 141 -1.65 6.73 1.27
C SER A 141 -1.45 8.08 0.59
N LEU A 142 -1.87 8.18 -0.69
CA LEU A 142 -1.90 9.45 -1.42
C LEU A 142 -2.89 10.46 -0.82
N PHE A 143 -3.86 10.00 -0.03
CA PHE A 143 -4.71 10.89 0.74
C PHE A 143 -3.85 11.69 1.73
N SER A 144 -2.98 11.02 2.49
CA SER A 144 -2.08 11.68 3.45
C SER A 144 -1.09 12.62 2.77
N PHE A 145 -0.59 12.23 1.58
CA PHE A 145 0.26 13.08 0.77
C PHE A 145 -0.44 14.39 0.37
N ILE A 146 -1.70 14.35 -0.04
CA ILE A 146 -2.46 15.54 -0.48
C ILE A 146 -3.07 16.32 0.69
N THR A 147 -3.68 15.68 1.68
CA THR A 147 -4.43 16.38 2.73
C THR A 147 -3.56 16.86 3.88
N GLY A 148 -2.31 16.41 3.98
CA GLY A 148 -1.37 16.83 5.03
C GLY A 148 -1.17 18.34 5.14
N GLU A 149 -1.55 19.13 4.13
CA GLU A 149 -1.48 20.59 4.09
C GLU A 149 -2.45 21.32 5.05
N GLU A 150 -3.55 20.72 5.52
CA GLU A 150 -4.59 21.47 6.25
C GLU A 150 -4.79 21.02 7.70
N GLY A 151 -4.26 21.82 8.62
CA GLY A 151 -4.68 21.88 10.02
C GLY A 151 -4.41 23.29 10.58
N PRO A 152 -5.31 23.89 11.37
CA PRO A 152 -5.02 25.18 12.00
C PRO A 152 -3.78 25.04 12.91
N PRO A 153 -2.93 26.08 13.01
CA PRO A 153 -1.77 26.03 13.89
C PRO A 153 -2.25 25.96 15.35
N LEU A 154 -2.19 24.77 15.95
CA LEU A 154 -2.14 24.65 17.40
C LEU A 154 -0.76 25.16 17.84
N PRO A 155 -0.66 26.00 18.90
CA PRO A 155 0.57 26.72 19.25
C PRO A 155 1.74 25.84 19.72
N THR A 156 1.63 24.50 19.68
CA THR A 156 2.66 23.56 20.16
C THR A 156 2.90 22.36 19.24
N VAL A 157 2.27 22.28 18.06
CA VAL A 157 2.44 21.16 17.13
C VAL A 157 2.94 21.70 15.79
N SER A 158 3.97 21.05 15.24
CA SER A 158 4.61 21.37 13.96
C SER A 158 3.57 21.68 12.86
N PRO A 159 3.86 22.62 11.94
CA PRO A 159 2.90 23.05 10.92
C PRO A 159 2.35 21.86 10.12
N PRO A 160 1.10 21.93 9.64
CA PRO A 160 0.58 20.93 8.73
C PRO A 160 1.48 20.89 7.49
N GLY A 161 1.77 19.68 7.05
CA GLY A 161 2.40 19.48 5.77
C GLY A 161 2.19 18.04 5.32
N THR A 162 2.36 17.85 4.03
CA THR A 162 2.34 16.58 3.31
C THR A 162 3.26 15.55 3.97
N LYS A 163 2.75 14.34 4.23
CA LYS A 163 3.47 13.27 4.95
C LYS A 163 3.34 11.97 4.19
N LEU A 164 4.45 11.25 4.07
CA LEU A 164 4.46 9.86 3.61
C LEU A 164 5.42 9.03 4.46
N ASP A 165 5.14 7.77 4.75
CA ASP A 165 6.19 6.85 5.22
C ASP A 165 7.11 6.42 4.07
N SER A 166 8.16 5.65 4.38
CA SER A 166 9.17 5.24 3.40
C SER A 166 8.54 4.54 2.18
N SER A 167 7.71 3.53 2.42
CA SER A 167 7.07 2.74 1.36
C SER A 167 6.00 3.53 0.62
N GLY A 168 5.29 4.41 1.33
CA GLY A 168 4.30 5.35 0.77
C GLY A 168 4.93 6.29 -0.24
N VAL A 169 6.18 6.74 -0.04
CA VAL A 169 6.91 7.53 -1.04
C VAL A 169 7.17 6.73 -2.31
N ALA A 170 7.66 5.50 -2.20
CA ALA A 170 7.90 4.65 -3.38
C ALA A 170 6.60 4.39 -4.16
N PHE A 171 5.52 4.09 -3.44
CA PHE A 171 4.19 3.93 -4.03
C PHE A 171 3.69 5.21 -4.71
N ALA A 172 3.88 6.38 -4.09
CA ALA A 172 3.49 7.66 -4.67
C ALA A 172 4.24 7.99 -5.96
N VAL A 173 5.53 7.62 -6.05
CA VAL A 173 6.31 7.75 -7.29
C VAL A 173 5.72 6.88 -8.40
N VAL A 174 5.32 5.64 -8.12
CA VAL A 174 4.69 4.75 -9.09
C VAL A 174 3.33 5.31 -9.55
N GLY A 175 2.49 5.77 -8.61
CA GLY A 175 1.22 6.43 -8.94
C GLY A 175 1.40 7.69 -9.80
N ALA A 176 2.41 8.51 -9.50
CA ALA A 176 2.76 9.68 -10.30
C ALA A 176 3.27 9.30 -11.71
N CYS A 177 4.06 8.24 -11.83
CA CYS A 177 4.50 7.69 -13.12
C CYS A 177 3.30 7.18 -13.94
N GLN A 178 2.32 6.51 -13.33
CA GLN A 178 1.09 6.08 -13.99
C GLN A 178 0.29 7.29 -14.53
N VAL A 179 0.17 8.37 -13.74
CA VAL A 179 -0.51 9.62 -14.15
C VAL A 179 0.12 10.28 -15.39
N LEU A 180 1.45 10.14 -15.51
CA LEU A 180 2.25 10.62 -16.64
C LEU A 180 2.27 9.65 -17.84
N GLY A 181 1.61 8.49 -17.74
CA GLY A 181 1.58 7.49 -18.81
C GLY A 181 2.92 6.78 -18.98
N LEU A 182 3.58 6.44 -17.87
CA LEU A 182 4.83 5.68 -17.81
C LEU A 182 4.54 4.23 -17.37
N PRO A 183 4.00 3.38 -18.25
CA PRO A 183 3.52 2.04 -17.86
C PRO A 183 4.65 1.10 -17.47
N ASP A 184 5.90 1.39 -17.85
CA ASP A 184 7.06 0.54 -17.56
C ASP A 184 7.59 0.70 -16.13
N VAL A 185 7.17 1.74 -15.40
CA VAL A 185 7.63 2.00 -14.03
C VAL A 185 6.74 1.25 -13.03
N HIS A 186 7.34 0.37 -12.25
CA HIS A 186 6.66 -0.51 -11.31
C HIS A 186 7.29 -0.48 -9.93
N LEU A 187 6.48 -0.80 -8.92
CA LEU A 187 6.94 -0.93 -7.55
C LEU A 187 7.80 -2.19 -7.40
N ALA A 188 8.92 -2.06 -6.70
CA ALA A 188 9.73 -3.19 -6.26
C ALA A 188 9.76 -3.22 -4.73
N LEU A 189 9.52 -4.41 -4.17
CA LEU A 189 9.38 -4.61 -2.72
C LEU A 189 10.31 -5.73 -2.26
N SER A 190 11.14 -5.40 -1.29
CA SER A 190 11.69 -6.40 -0.37
C SER A 190 10.73 -6.63 0.79
N GLU A 191 11.21 -7.31 1.82
CA GLU A 191 10.47 -7.51 3.06
C GLU A 191 10.48 -6.28 3.99
N ASP A 192 11.38 -5.31 3.80
CA ASP A 192 11.51 -4.11 4.68
C ASP A 192 11.82 -2.80 3.95
N HIS A 193 11.82 -2.81 2.62
CA HIS A 193 12.15 -1.63 1.79
C HIS A 193 11.48 -1.67 0.42
N ALA A 194 11.28 -0.47 -0.14
CA ALA A 194 10.60 -0.27 -1.41
C ALA A 194 11.37 0.67 -2.33
N TRP A 195 11.41 0.34 -3.62
CA TRP A 195 12.00 1.17 -4.67
C TRP A 195 11.23 0.98 -5.98
N VAL A 196 11.75 1.46 -7.12
CA VAL A 196 11.10 1.25 -8.42
C VAL A 196 11.95 0.44 -9.39
N ALA A 197 11.30 -0.43 -10.16
CA ALA A 197 11.84 -1.09 -11.35
C ALA A 197 11.26 -0.45 -12.62
N PHE A 198 12.07 -0.29 -13.67
CA PHE A 198 11.65 0.35 -14.92
C PHE A 198 12.50 -0.06 -16.12
N GLY A 199 12.19 0.45 -17.31
CA GLY A 199 12.87 0.10 -18.56
C GLY A 199 12.40 -1.25 -19.11
N ALA A 200 13.06 -1.72 -20.16
CA ALA A 200 12.68 -2.94 -20.87
C ALA A 200 12.62 -4.15 -19.92
N GLY A 201 11.42 -4.71 -19.73
CA GLY A 201 11.19 -5.83 -18.81
C GLY A 201 11.52 -5.55 -17.34
N GLY A 202 11.58 -4.27 -16.92
CA GLY A 202 11.94 -3.90 -15.55
C GLY A 202 13.41 -4.14 -15.21
N SER A 203 14.30 -4.11 -16.21
CA SER A 203 15.73 -4.42 -16.04
C SER A 203 16.50 -3.35 -15.24
N GLN A 204 15.97 -2.14 -15.12
CA GLN A 204 16.57 -1.07 -14.34
C GLN A 204 15.87 -0.90 -12.99
N THR A 205 16.62 -0.44 -12.00
CA THR A 205 16.10 -0.12 -10.66
C THR A 205 16.56 1.27 -10.25
N ALA A 206 15.75 1.99 -9.48
CA ALA A 206 16.17 3.22 -8.83
C ALA A 206 15.59 3.29 -7.41
N GLU A 207 16.44 3.60 -6.45
CA GLU A 207 16.04 4.06 -5.13
C GLU A 207 15.23 5.36 -5.26
N VAL A 208 14.11 5.47 -4.56
CA VAL A 208 13.23 6.66 -4.63
C VAL A 208 12.78 7.17 -3.27
N THR A 209 13.16 6.46 -2.21
CA THR A 209 12.81 6.75 -0.82
C THR A 209 14.01 6.51 0.09
N TRP A 210 13.86 6.80 1.39
CA TRP A 210 14.87 6.48 2.40
C TRP A 210 14.63 5.08 2.98
N HIS A 211 15.67 4.49 3.58
CA HIS A 211 15.55 3.34 4.48
C HIS A 211 16.20 3.66 5.83
N GLY A 212 15.59 3.20 6.92
CA GLY A 212 16.07 3.42 8.28
C GLY A 212 16.09 4.90 8.72
N LYS A 213 16.93 5.20 9.73
CA LYS A 213 17.03 6.52 10.39
C LYS A 213 18.31 7.29 10.02
N GLY A 214 19.10 6.78 9.07
CA GLY A 214 20.37 7.37 8.63
C GLY A 214 20.21 8.50 7.59
N ASN A 215 21.30 9.24 7.36
CA ASN A 215 21.36 10.39 6.43
C ASN A 215 21.87 10.03 5.01
N GLU A 216 22.04 8.75 4.68
CA GLU A 216 22.48 8.35 3.34
C GLU A 216 21.30 8.42 2.36
N ASP A 217 21.19 9.52 1.61
CA ASP A 217 20.27 9.64 0.49
C ASP A 217 20.80 8.81 -0.70
N ARG A 218 20.29 7.58 -0.84
CA ARG A 218 20.61 6.69 -1.98
C ARG A 218 19.70 6.93 -3.19
N ARG A 219 18.78 7.90 -3.16
CA ARG A 219 17.81 8.10 -4.25
C ARG A 219 18.48 8.32 -5.60
N GLY A 220 17.90 7.72 -6.64
CA GLY A 220 18.39 7.68 -8.01
C GLY A 220 19.44 6.60 -8.27
N GLN A 221 20.09 6.06 -7.23
CA GLN A 221 21.06 4.97 -7.36
C GLN A 221 20.37 3.63 -7.64
N PRO A 222 21.05 2.69 -8.29
CA PRO A 222 20.49 1.38 -8.57
C PRO A 222 20.80 0.40 -7.41
N VAL A 223 20.03 -0.68 -7.25
CA VAL A 223 20.07 -1.52 -6.03
C VAL A 223 21.13 -2.64 -6.06
N GLN A 224 21.94 -2.71 -7.13
CA GLN A 224 22.88 -3.81 -7.38
C GLN A 224 23.94 -3.93 -6.29
N ALA A 225 24.36 -2.83 -5.67
CA ALA A 225 25.30 -2.87 -4.54
C ALA A 225 24.70 -3.68 -3.38
N GLY A 226 23.43 -3.40 -3.04
CA GLY A 226 22.65 -4.10 -2.01
C GLY A 226 22.40 -5.58 -2.31
N VAL A 227 22.17 -5.89 -3.59
CA VAL A 227 22.06 -7.28 -4.05
C VAL A 227 23.40 -8.02 -3.96
N ALA A 228 24.50 -7.37 -4.36
CA ALA A 228 25.84 -7.97 -4.39
C ALA A 228 26.41 -8.23 -2.99
N GLU A 229 26.07 -7.39 -2.01
CA GLU A 229 26.42 -7.60 -0.60
C GLU A 229 25.54 -8.66 0.09
N ARG A 230 24.56 -9.24 -0.64
CA ARG A 230 23.64 -10.27 -0.16
C ARG A 230 22.84 -9.86 1.08
N SER A 231 22.56 -8.56 1.24
CA SER A 231 21.79 -8.10 2.40
C SER A 231 20.32 -8.51 2.27
N TRP A 232 19.72 -8.92 3.40
CA TRP A 232 18.29 -9.27 3.47
C TRP A 232 17.40 -8.16 2.92
N LEU A 233 17.80 -6.91 3.11
CA LEU A 233 17.11 -5.72 2.60
C LEU A 233 16.84 -5.74 1.09
N TYR A 234 17.69 -6.41 0.31
CA TYR A 234 17.51 -6.55 -1.14
C TYR A 234 17.29 -8.01 -1.59
N LEU A 235 17.13 -8.92 -0.62
CA LEU A 235 16.76 -10.34 -0.82
C LEU A 235 17.58 -11.05 -1.90
N LYS A 236 18.89 -10.76 -1.98
CA LYS A 236 19.80 -11.33 -3.01
C LYS A 236 19.29 -11.17 -4.46
N GLY A 237 18.39 -10.22 -4.70
CA GLY A 237 17.75 -9.99 -6.00
C GLY A 237 16.41 -10.69 -6.21
N SER A 238 15.95 -11.54 -5.28
CA SER A 238 14.67 -12.24 -5.27
C SER A 238 13.54 -11.42 -4.61
N TYR A 239 13.57 -10.10 -4.79
CA TYR A 239 12.51 -9.19 -4.35
C TYR A 239 11.30 -9.22 -5.30
N LEU A 240 10.15 -8.74 -4.83
CA LEU A 240 8.94 -8.64 -5.65
C LEU A 240 9.13 -7.54 -6.68
N ARG A 241 8.95 -7.87 -7.96
CA ARG A 241 8.73 -6.90 -9.04
C ARG A 241 7.23 -6.87 -9.32
N CYS A 242 6.55 -5.84 -8.85
CA CYS A 242 5.10 -5.81 -8.88
C CYS A 242 4.56 -5.60 -10.30
N THR A 243 3.44 -6.23 -10.60
CA THR A 243 2.51 -5.76 -11.64
C THR A 243 1.59 -4.67 -11.06
N ARG A 244 0.76 -4.04 -11.90
CA ARG A 244 -0.27 -3.10 -11.41
C ARG A 244 -1.21 -3.74 -10.39
N HIS A 245 -1.61 -5.00 -10.61
CA HIS A 245 -2.46 -5.74 -9.67
C HIS A 245 -1.76 -6.03 -8.34
N MET A 246 -0.45 -6.30 -8.37
CA MET A 246 0.34 -6.45 -7.14
C MET A 246 0.55 -5.11 -6.41
N GLU A 247 0.61 -3.98 -7.13
CA GLU A 247 0.63 -2.65 -6.52
C GLU A 247 -0.70 -2.30 -5.85
N VAL A 248 -1.82 -2.79 -6.39
CA VAL A 248 -3.12 -2.75 -5.69
C VAL A 248 -3.08 -3.65 -4.45
N ALA A 249 -2.52 -4.85 -4.53
CA ALA A 249 -2.35 -5.71 -3.35
C ALA A 249 -1.47 -5.06 -2.26
N PHE A 250 -0.42 -4.33 -2.67
CA PHE A 250 0.43 -3.57 -1.75
C PHE A 250 -0.38 -2.51 -0.99
N MET A 251 -1.15 -1.66 -1.66
CA MET A 251 -1.93 -0.62 -0.97
C MET A 251 -3.01 -1.22 -0.06
N VAL A 252 -3.53 -2.41 -0.38
CA VAL A 252 -4.49 -3.12 0.47
C VAL A 252 -3.79 -3.67 1.72
N CYS A 253 -2.60 -4.27 1.58
CA CYS A 253 -1.80 -4.69 2.73
C CYS A 253 -1.36 -3.49 3.59
N ALA A 254 -1.18 -2.32 2.98
CA ALA A 254 -0.81 -1.10 3.66
C ALA A 254 -1.97 -0.41 4.40
N ILE A 255 -3.23 -0.87 4.27
CA ILE A 255 -4.33 -0.41 5.14
C ILE A 255 -3.92 -0.66 6.59
N ASN A 256 -4.02 0.37 7.43
CA ASN A 256 -3.68 0.27 8.84
C ASN A 256 -4.97 0.39 9.69
N PRO A 257 -5.48 -0.72 10.25
CA PRO A 257 -6.68 -0.71 11.07
C PRO A 257 -6.50 -0.06 12.45
N SER A 258 -5.27 0.11 12.93
CA SER A 258 -4.98 0.58 14.29
C SER A 258 -5.51 1.99 14.54
N ILE A 259 -6.32 2.16 15.58
CA ILE A 259 -6.78 3.47 16.08
C ILE A 259 -5.77 3.99 17.11
N ASP A 260 -5.32 3.08 17.98
CA ASP A 260 -4.29 3.30 18.98
C ASP A 260 -3.55 1.97 19.26
N GLY A 261 -2.62 1.97 20.22
CA GLY A 261 -1.80 0.80 20.52
C GLY A 261 -2.53 -0.45 21.03
N HIS A 262 -3.85 -0.37 21.27
CA HIS A 262 -4.65 -1.47 21.81
C HIS A 262 -5.98 -1.70 21.06
N THR A 263 -6.31 -0.86 20.09
CA THR A 263 -7.64 -0.83 19.46
C THR A 263 -7.51 -0.75 17.96
N ASP A 264 -8.23 -1.62 17.24
CA ASP A 264 -8.35 -1.60 15.79
C ASP A 264 -9.77 -1.22 15.34
N SER A 265 -9.89 -0.63 14.15
CA SER A 265 -11.17 -0.44 13.45
C SER A 265 -11.60 -1.75 12.80
N LEU A 266 -12.74 -2.27 13.28
CA LEU A 266 -13.37 -3.46 12.71
C LEU A 266 -13.72 -3.27 11.23
N GLU A 267 -14.19 -2.08 10.84
CA GLU A 267 -14.54 -1.80 9.45
C GLU A 267 -13.32 -1.82 8.52
N LEU A 268 -12.14 -1.39 9.00
CA LEU A 268 -10.90 -1.45 8.23
C LEU A 268 -10.35 -2.87 8.15
N LEU A 269 -10.42 -3.65 9.24
CA LEU A 269 -10.09 -5.08 9.22
C LEU A 269 -10.95 -5.82 8.18
N GLN A 270 -12.27 -5.62 8.23
CA GLN A 270 -13.20 -6.22 7.27
C GLN A 270 -12.99 -5.74 5.84
N LEU A 271 -12.65 -4.46 5.64
CA LEU A 271 -12.32 -3.93 4.32
C LEU A 271 -11.06 -4.58 3.76
N GLN A 272 -9.99 -4.64 4.55
CA GLN A 272 -8.72 -5.24 4.15
C GLN A 272 -8.88 -6.72 3.82
N GLN A 273 -9.53 -7.49 4.70
CA GLN A 273 -9.81 -8.92 4.50
C GLN A 273 -10.60 -9.18 3.22
N ARG A 274 -11.67 -8.42 2.97
CA ARG A 274 -12.49 -8.60 1.76
C ARG A 274 -11.76 -8.21 0.48
N LEU A 275 -10.91 -7.18 0.53
CA LEU A 275 -10.08 -6.79 -0.62
C LEU A 275 -8.97 -7.81 -0.89
N LEU A 276 -8.36 -8.38 0.15
CA LEU A 276 -7.39 -9.46 0.01
C LEU A 276 -8.03 -10.73 -0.56
N TRP A 277 -9.24 -11.10 -0.12
CA TRP A 277 -9.99 -12.19 -0.74
C TRP A 277 -10.31 -11.94 -2.22
N LEU A 278 -10.70 -10.71 -2.58
CA LEU A 278 -10.91 -10.35 -3.97
C LEU A 278 -9.62 -10.53 -4.80
N LEU A 279 -8.49 -10.06 -4.30
CA LEU A 279 -7.18 -10.23 -4.95
C LEU A 279 -6.77 -11.70 -5.04
N TYR A 280 -7.05 -12.48 -4.00
CA TYR A 280 -6.81 -13.92 -3.94
C TYR A 280 -7.59 -14.66 -5.02
N ASP A 281 -8.90 -14.42 -5.10
CA ASP A 281 -9.79 -15.07 -6.07
C ASP A 281 -9.43 -14.75 -7.52
N MET A 282 -8.82 -13.58 -7.75
CA MET A 282 -8.34 -13.15 -9.05
C MET A 282 -6.89 -13.61 -9.35
N GLY A 283 -6.25 -14.37 -8.46
CA GLY A 283 -4.89 -14.90 -8.63
C GLY A 283 -3.78 -13.84 -8.48
N HIS A 284 -4.10 -12.67 -7.91
CA HIS A 284 -3.15 -11.56 -7.77
C HIS A 284 -2.25 -11.69 -6.52
N LEU A 285 -2.52 -12.67 -5.65
CA LEU A 285 -1.69 -12.96 -4.47
C LEU A 285 -0.71 -14.12 -4.68
N ASP A 286 -0.78 -14.84 -5.80
CA ASP A 286 0.06 -16.02 -6.08
C ASP A 286 1.56 -15.74 -5.95
N ARG A 287 1.97 -14.51 -6.26
CA ARG A 287 3.36 -14.03 -6.19
C ARG A 287 3.56 -13.00 -5.07
N TYR A 288 2.72 -13.00 -4.05
CA TYR A 288 2.84 -12.07 -2.93
C TYR A 288 2.79 -12.80 -1.58
N PRO A 289 3.93 -13.37 -1.13
CA PRO A 289 3.99 -14.19 0.08
C PRO A 289 3.46 -13.49 1.34
N MET A 290 3.85 -12.23 1.57
CA MET A 290 3.43 -11.48 2.75
C MET A 290 1.93 -11.12 2.73
N ALA A 291 1.33 -10.93 1.56
CA ALA A 291 -0.11 -10.67 1.46
C ALA A 291 -0.94 -11.91 1.83
N LEU A 292 -0.44 -13.12 1.51
CA LEU A 292 -1.05 -14.38 1.96
C LEU A 292 -0.92 -14.54 3.48
N GLY A 293 0.21 -14.16 4.08
CA GLY A 293 0.38 -14.12 5.54
C GLY A 293 -0.56 -13.13 6.23
N ASN A 294 -0.71 -11.93 5.66
CA ASN A 294 -1.67 -10.93 6.15
C ASN A 294 -3.12 -11.43 6.09
N LEU A 295 -3.52 -12.05 4.98
CA LEU A 295 -4.86 -12.65 4.85
C LEU A 295 -5.07 -13.78 5.87
N ALA A 296 -4.05 -14.60 6.12
CA ALA A 296 -4.12 -15.67 7.12
C ALA A 296 -4.31 -15.12 8.55
N ASP A 297 -3.59 -14.06 8.93
CA ASP A 297 -3.77 -13.39 10.24
C ASP A 297 -5.20 -12.83 10.38
N LEU A 298 -5.77 -12.25 9.32
CA LEU A 298 -7.15 -11.75 9.31
C LEU A 298 -8.18 -12.88 9.43
N GLU A 299 -7.95 -14.02 8.78
CA GLU A 299 -8.81 -15.21 8.90
C GLU A 299 -8.67 -15.90 10.26
N GLU A 300 -7.52 -15.79 10.95
CA GLU A 300 -7.40 -16.24 12.34
C GLU A 300 -8.26 -15.37 13.27
N LEU A 301 -8.32 -14.05 13.00
CA LEU A 301 -9.10 -13.10 13.79
C LEU A 301 -10.61 -13.25 13.60
N GLU A 302 -11.08 -13.24 12.35
CA GLU A 302 -12.50 -13.37 12.01
C GLU A 302 -12.66 -14.29 10.78
N PRO A 303 -12.79 -15.62 10.96
CA PRO A 303 -12.88 -16.57 9.85
C PRO A 303 -14.07 -16.31 8.93
N THR A 304 -13.83 -16.31 7.62
CA THR A 304 -14.88 -16.16 6.61
C THR A 304 -15.44 -17.54 6.24
N PRO A 305 -16.76 -17.80 6.36
CA PRO A 305 -17.33 -19.10 6.03
C PRO A 305 -17.02 -19.56 4.59
N GLY A 306 -16.53 -20.79 4.46
CA GLY A 306 -16.20 -21.41 3.17
C GLY A 306 -14.83 -21.02 2.61
N ARG A 307 -14.05 -20.20 3.32
CA ARG A 307 -12.67 -19.88 2.95
C ARG A 307 -11.67 -20.89 3.53
N PRO A 308 -10.47 -21.03 2.90
CA PRO A 308 -9.35 -21.76 3.48
C PRO A 308 -9.04 -21.32 4.92
N ASP A 309 -8.60 -22.28 5.74
CA ASP A 309 -8.11 -21.99 7.08
C ASP A 309 -6.77 -21.21 7.05
N PRO A 310 -6.40 -20.53 8.15
CA PRO A 310 -5.15 -19.76 8.22
C PRO A 310 -3.90 -20.59 7.93
N LEU A 311 -3.83 -21.85 8.39
CA LEU A 311 -2.66 -22.71 8.20
C LEU A 311 -2.43 -23.00 6.71
N THR A 312 -3.51 -23.26 5.97
CA THR A 312 -3.48 -23.40 4.51
C THR A 312 -2.91 -22.13 3.84
N LEU A 313 -3.33 -20.94 4.26
CA LEU A 313 -2.87 -19.67 3.70
C LEU A 313 -1.39 -19.38 4.02
N TYR A 314 -0.93 -19.63 5.25
CA TYR A 314 0.51 -19.49 5.59
C TYR A 314 1.39 -20.42 4.74
N HIS A 315 0.97 -21.67 4.55
CA HIS A 315 1.69 -22.60 3.68
C HIS A 315 1.66 -22.18 2.21
N GLN A 316 0.58 -21.57 1.72
CA GLN A 316 0.54 -20.97 0.39
C GLN A 316 1.54 -19.80 0.27
N GLY A 317 1.68 -18.97 1.31
CA GLY A 317 2.71 -17.93 1.38
C GLY A 317 4.13 -18.48 1.26
N ILE A 318 4.45 -19.54 2.01
CA ILE A 318 5.74 -20.25 1.92
C ILE A 318 5.93 -20.87 0.53
N HIS A 319 4.89 -21.49 -0.03
CA HIS A 319 4.94 -22.07 -1.37
C HIS A 319 5.22 -21.00 -2.44
N SER A 320 4.60 -19.82 -2.34
CA SER A 320 4.86 -18.68 -3.21
C SER A 320 6.33 -18.24 -3.12
N ALA A 321 6.87 -18.09 -1.92
CA ALA A 321 8.28 -17.76 -1.68
C ALA A 321 9.25 -18.78 -2.32
N ARG A 322 8.97 -20.08 -2.16
CA ARG A 322 9.77 -21.15 -2.77
C ARG A 322 9.71 -21.13 -4.30
N THR A 323 8.53 -20.89 -4.85
CA THR A 323 8.27 -21.02 -6.30
C THR A 323 8.79 -19.83 -7.08
N TYR A 324 8.61 -18.62 -6.57
CA TYR A 324 8.87 -17.38 -7.33
C TYR A 324 10.10 -16.61 -6.84
N TYR A 325 10.59 -16.92 -5.64
CA TYR A 325 11.61 -16.10 -4.95
C TYR A 325 12.73 -16.95 -4.34
N ASN A 326 13.01 -18.12 -4.93
CA ASN A 326 14.11 -19.01 -4.56
C ASN A 326 14.17 -19.39 -3.07
N ASN A 327 13.04 -19.31 -2.37
CA ASN A 327 12.97 -19.50 -0.92
C ASN A 327 13.84 -18.52 -0.11
N GLU A 328 14.03 -17.29 -0.59
CA GLU A 328 14.89 -16.27 0.05
C GLU A 328 14.10 -15.28 0.92
N HIS A 329 12.82 -15.55 1.20
CA HIS A 329 11.93 -14.72 2.02
C HIS A 329 11.79 -15.30 3.43
N ILE A 330 11.84 -14.42 4.43
CA ILE A 330 11.87 -14.77 5.85
C ILE A 330 10.47 -14.70 6.46
N TYR A 331 9.70 -13.65 6.16
CA TYR A 331 8.40 -13.42 6.78
C TYR A 331 7.38 -14.54 6.58
N PRO A 332 7.30 -15.26 5.44
CA PRO A 332 6.38 -16.38 5.29
C PRO A 332 6.52 -17.44 6.40
N TYR A 333 7.75 -17.70 6.84
CA TYR A 333 8.03 -18.62 7.94
C TYR A 333 7.77 -17.98 9.31
N LEU A 334 8.06 -16.69 9.48
CA LEU A 334 7.75 -15.96 10.71
C LEU A 334 6.24 -15.84 10.97
N TYR A 335 5.43 -15.64 9.94
CA TYR A 335 3.97 -15.66 10.05
C TYR A 335 3.48 -17.01 10.57
N LEU A 336 3.95 -18.12 9.98
CA LEU A 336 3.61 -19.48 10.41
C LEU A 336 4.06 -19.75 11.87
N ALA A 337 5.28 -19.34 12.22
CA ALA A 337 5.79 -19.48 13.58
C ALA A 337 4.95 -18.66 14.58
N GLY A 338 4.53 -17.44 14.19
CA GLY A 338 3.65 -16.59 14.98
C GLY A 338 2.30 -17.24 15.26
N PHE A 339 1.67 -17.82 14.25
CA PHE A 339 0.42 -18.58 14.39
C PHE A 339 0.56 -19.74 15.37
N HIS A 340 1.57 -20.60 15.19
CA HIS A 340 1.80 -21.72 16.11
C HIS A 340 2.11 -21.26 17.53
N CYS A 341 2.85 -20.16 17.69
CA CYS A 341 3.15 -19.57 18.99
C CYS A 341 1.88 -19.07 19.70
N ARG A 342 1.01 -18.33 19.02
CA ARG A 342 -0.29 -17.86 19.58
C ARG A 342 -1.17 -19.03 20.02
N ASN A 343 -1.13 -20.12 19.27
CA ASN A 343 -1.91 -21.34 19.52
C ASN A 343 -1.21 -22.37 20.44
N LYS A 344 -0.05 -22.02 21.03
CA LYS A 344 0.72 -22.87 21.95
C LYS A 344 1.20 -24.19 21.35
N ASN A 345 1.34 -24.26 20.04
CA ASN A 345 1.92 -25.39 19.31
C ASN A 345 3.45 -25.27 19.29
N VAL A 346 4.08 -25.57 20.43
CA VAL A 346 5.50 -25.27 20.69
C VAL A 346 6.44 -25.93 19.69
N LYS A 347 6.17 -27.19 19.35
CA LYS A 347 7.03 -27.95 18.43
C LYS A 347 7.04 -27.32 17.04
N GLU A 348 5.85 -27.06 16.49
CA GLU A 348 5.66 -26.50 15.15
C GLU A 348 6.18 -25.05 15.07
N ALA A 349 6.03 -24.27 16.15
CA ALA A 349 6.62 -22.93 16.22
C ALA A 349 8.15 -22.98 16.16
N LEU A 350 8.79 -23.90 16.90
CA LEU A 350 10.24 -24.10 16.87
C LEU A 350 10.73 -24.58 15.50
N GLU A 351 9.99 -25.47 14.84
CA GLU A 351 10.29 -25.91 13.47
C GLU A 351 10.24 -24.74 12.48
N ALA A 352 9.19 -23.91 12.53
CA ALA A 352 9.07 -22.74 11.65
C ALA A 352 10.16 -21.68 11.92
N TRP A 353 10.57 -21.46 13.18
CA TRP A 353 11.72 -20.60 13.49
C TRP A 353 13.05 -21.19 13.01
N ALA A 354 13.21 -22.53 13.03
CA ALA A 354 14.39 -23.19 12.48
C ALA A 354 14.45 -23.06 10.95
N ASP A 355 13.31 -23.18 10.25
CA ASP A 355 13.21 -22.91 8.82
C ASP A 355 13.55 -21.45 8.50
N THR A 356 13.06 -20.51 9.33
CA THR A 356 13.43 -19.08 9.23
C THR A 356 14.95 -18.90 9.32
N ALA A 357 15.60 -19.53 10.31
CA ALA A 357 17.05 -19.49 10.49
C ALA A 357 17.81 -20.10 9.29
N THR A 358 17.23 -21.12 8.66
CA THR A 358 17.78 -21.78 7.47
C THR A 358 17.76 -20.87 6.24
N VAL A 359 16.80 -19.95 6.14
CA VAL A 359 16.76 -18.96 5.04
C VAL A 359 17.80 -17.85 5.26
N ILE A 360 17.90 -17.30 6.46
CA ILE A 360 18.78 -16.14 6.76
C ILE A 360 20.27 -16.50 6.85
N GLN A 361 20.64 -17.78 6.94
CA GLN A 361 22.05 -18.20 7.02
C GLN A 361 22.85 -17.95 5.73
N GLU A 362 22.19 -17.74 4.59
CA GLU A 362 22.77 -17.55 3.26
C GLU A 362 22.53 -16.17 2.65
#